data_AF-A0A6V7XG87-F1
#
_entry.id   AF-A0A6V7XG87-F1
#
_cell.length_a   1.000
_cell.length_b   1.000
_cell.length_c   1.000
_cell.angle_alpha   90.00
_cell.angle_beta   90.00
_cell.angle_gamma   90.00
#
_symmetry.space_group_name_H-M   'P 1'
#
loop_
_entity.id
_entity.type
_entity.pdbx_description
1 polymer ?
#
loop_
_entity_poly.entity_id
_entity_poly.type
_entity_poly.pdbx_seq_one_letter_code
_entity_poly.pdbx_strand_id
1 'polypeptide(L)'
;MFGTLWVALFLYNFRKTPYLTRSRREWLADYALPASVLIMSFLGEHTFSKIDKDIFHMRADVSLLKIPEFWRLSWQAIFVCFILGFFLSFLFYMDQNICSAIVNNNQNKLKKGSAQHLDLLVVSILNMFLSVMGLPWMHGALPHSPLHVRALADVEERVAQGHVHEVIMNVRETRLATLIAHILILASTFFLLPSPLQSIPTSVLHGLFLYMAFTSLSGNEMVERLLLLITEQQAYPPTHYIRRVPQRKVHLFTTCQLIQLIILCAVGFSPYPFIEMVFPIVCFCFLPIRHILIPRIIDYKYLDALDGRH
;
A
#
# COMPACT_ATOMS: atom_id res chain seq x y z
N MET A 1 19.24 -5.72 -4.58
CA MET A 1 17.82 -6.09 -4.39
C MET A 1 17.61 -7.22 -3.39
N PHE A 2 18.02 -8.47 -3.66
CA PHE A 2 17.75 -9.57 -2.71
C PHE A 2 18.49 -9.43 -1.38
N GLY A 3 19.71 -8.87 -1.38
CA GLY A 3 20.45 -8.59 -0.15
C GLY A 3 19.75 -7.60 0.78
N THR A 4 19.16 -6.52 0.25
CA THR A 4 18.38 -5.55 1.05
C THR A 4 17.15 -6.19 1.64
N LEU A 5 16.39 -6.96 0.84
CA LEU A 5 15.26 -7.73 1.33
C LEU A 5 15.67 -8.68 2.47
N TRP A 6 16.72 -9.47 2.26
CA TRP A 6 17.17 -10.46 3.23
C TRP A 6 17.59 -9.82 4.55
N VAL A 7 18.38 -8.74 4.51
CA VAL A 7 18.76 -8.00 5.73
C VAL A 7 17.54 -7.38 6.40
N ALA A 8 16.62 -6.76 5.65
CA ALA A 8 15.41 -6.18 6.22
C ALA A 8 14.54 -7.25 6.92
N LEU A 9 14.31 -8.40 6.28
CA LEU A 9 13.55 -9.51 6.86
C LEU A 9 14.28 -10.14 8.04
N PHE A 10 15.61 -10.26 7.99
CA PHE A 10 16.41 -10.78 9.09
C PHE A 10 16.30 -9.88 10.33
N LEU A 11 16.49 -8.56 10.15
CA LEU A 11 16.37 -7.57 11.23
C LEU A 11 14.94 -7.51 11.79
N TYR A 12 13.92 -7.58 10.93
CA TYR A 12 12.52 -7.62 11.34
C TYR A 12 12.19 -8.89 12.14
N ASN A 13 12.59 -10.07 11.63
CA ASN A 13 12.37 -11.36 12.31
C ASN A 13 13.19 -11.52 13.59
N PHE A 14 14.22 -10.70 13.79
CA PHE A 14 14.99 -10.66 15.03
C PHE A 14 14.10 -10.38 16.25
N ARG A 15 12.94 -9.73 16.04
CA ARG A 15 11.90 -9.55 17.07
C ARG A 15 11.41 -10.86 17.69
N LYS A 16 11.40 -11.96 16.94
CA LYS A 16 10.94 -13.29 17.39
C LYS A 16 12.04 -14.11 18.04
N THR A 17 13.29 -13.67 17.92
CA THR A 17 14.43 -14.43 18.46
C THR A 17 14.57 -14.24 19.98
N PRO A 18 15.11 -15.24 20.70
CA PRO A 18 15.37 -15.14 22.14
C PRO A 18 16.59 -14.26 22.46
N TYR A 19 17.34 -13.81 21.44
CA TYR A 19 18.52 -12.99 21.61
C TYR A 19 18.14 -11.51 21.87
N LEU A 20 18.93 -10.81 22.68
CA LEU A 20 18.76 -9.41 23.12
C LEU A 20 17.56 -9.14 24.05
N THR A 21 17.63 -7.99 24.74
CA THR A 21 16.53 -7.46 25.57
C THR A 21 15.36 -7.00 24.68
N ARG A 22 14.13 -7.13 25.18
CA ARG A 22 12.89 -6.78 24.45
C ARG A 22 12.94 -5.41 23.78
N SER A 23 13.33 -4.37 24.53
CA SER A 23 13.40 -3.00 24.02
C SER A 23 14.39 -2.85 22.87
N ARG A 24 15.55 -3.52 22.93
CA ARG A 24 16.54 -3.46 21.83
C ARG A 24 16.06 -4.19 20.58
N ARG A 25 15.30 -5.28 20.74
CA ARG A 25 14.68 -6.00 19.62
C ARG A 25 13.60 -5.17 18.92
N GLU A 26 12.76 -4.49 19.69
CA GLU A 26 11.72 -3.59 19.16
C GLU A 26 12.36 -2.45 18.35
N TRP A 27 13.37 -1.77 18.90
CA TRP A 27 14.14 -0.77 18.16
C TRP A 27 14.76 -1.33 16.87
N LEU A 28 15.40 -2.50 16.94
CA LEU A 28 16.03 -3.09 15.75
C LEU A 28 15.01 -3.43 14.65
N ALA A 29 13.82 -3.90 15.04
CA ALA A 29 12.75 -4.23 14.10
C ALA A 29 12.13 -2.98 13.47
N ASP A 30 11.94 -1.90 14.24
CA ASP A 30 11.36 -0.64 13.74
C ASP A 30 12.32 0.06 12.76
N TYR A 31 13.63 0.01 13.01
CA TYR A 31 14.66 0.57 12.13
C TYR A 31 15.18 -0.42 11.07
N ALA A 32 14.62 -1.63 10.97
CA ALA A 32 15.11 -2.67 10.07
C ALA A 32 15.21 -2.19 8.61
N LEU A 33 14.20 -1.45 8.15
CA LEU A 33 14.08 -1.02 6.77
C LEU A 33 15.09 0.12 6.45
N PRO A 34 15.17 1.24 7.20
CA PRO A 34 16.25 2.22 7.04
C PRO A 34 17.66 1.64 7.19
N ALA A 35 17.89 0.78 8.19
CA ALA A 35 19.19 0.16 8.43
C ALA A 35 19.61 -0.73 7.26
N SER A 36 18.70 -1.52 6.69
CA SER A 36 18.99 -2.38 5.54
C SER A 36 19.43 -1.59 4.31
N VAL A 37 18.81 -0.42 4.07
CA VAL A 37 19.17 0.49 2.96
C VAL A 37 20.58 1.04 3.20
N LEU A 38 20.88 1.53 4.40
CA LEU A 38 22.19 2.09 4.72
C LEU A 38 23.30 1.05 4.62
N ILE A 39 23.11 -0.14 5.20
CA ILE A 39 24.09 -1.23 5.17
C ILE A 39 24.38 -1.66 3.73
N MET A 40 23.35 -1.87 2.92
CA MET A 40 23.52 -2.33 1.55
C MET A 40 24.02 -1.24 0.61
N SER A 41 23.69 0.02 0.87
CA SER A 41 24.26 1.16 0.13
C SER A 41 25.74 1.30 0.46
N PHE A 42 26.13 1.18 1.73
CA PHE A 42 27.54 1.22 2.15
C PHE A 42 28.35 0.05 1.59
N LEU A 43 27.81 -1.18 1.64
CA LEU A 43 28.45 -2.35 1.03
C LEU A 43 28.55 -2.21 -0.50
N GLY A 44 27.50 -1.70 -1.13
CA GLY A 44 27.51 -1.40 -2.56
C GLY A 44 28.63 -0.44 -2.92
N GLU A 45 28.78 0.64 -2.15
CA GLU A 45 29.80 1.66 -2.40
C GLU A 45 31.22 1.21 -2.09
N HIS A 46 31.45 0.59 -0.93
CA HIS A 46 32.80 0.25 -0.48
C HIS A 46 33.33 -1.04 -1.10
N THR A 47 32.49 -2.08 -1.21
CA THR A 47 32.92 -3.42 -1.68
C THR A 47 32.83 -3.56 -3.19
N PHE A 48 31.85 -2.90 -3.82
CA PHE A 48 31.58 -3.02 -5.27
C PHE A 48 31.77 -1.69 -6.03
N SER A 49 32.72 -0.85 -5.59
CA SER A 49 33.05 0.43 -6.25
C SER A 49 33.41 0.29 -7.75
N LYS A 50 33.94 -0.88 -8.16
CA LYS A 50 34.42 -1.13 -9.54
C LYS A 50 33.33 -1.55 -10.54
N ILE A 51 32.08 -1.73 -10.09
CA ILE A 51 30.97 -2.17 -10.94
C ILE A 51 30.10 -0.95 -11.24
N ASP A 52 29.77 -0.73 -12.51
CA ASP A 52 28.79 0.30 -12.90
C ASP A 52 27.44 -0.03 -12.27
N LYS A 53 26.91 0.92 -11.51
CA LYS A 53 25.62 0.81 -10.83
C LYS A 53 24.66 1.78 -11.49
N ASP A 54 23.44 1.32 -11.72
CA ASP A 54 22.34 2.23 -12.05
C ASP A 54 22.07 3.13 -10.83
N ILE A 55 22.36 4.41 -11.00
CA ILE A 55 22.17 5.45 -9.99
C ILE A 55 20.91 6.24 -10.35
N PHE A 56 20.25 6.80 -9.34
CA PHE A 56 19.14 7.71 -9.56
C PHE A 56 19.61 8.97 -10.29
N HIS A 57 19.23 9.12 -11.55
CA HIS A 57 19.53 10.30 -12.35
C HIS A 57 18.58 11.46 -11.97
N MET A 58 19.12 12.46 -11.29
CA MET A 58 18.40 13.70 -11.01
C MET A 58 18.24 14.51 -12.30
N ARG A 59 16.99 14.86 -12.66
CA ARG A 59 16.74 15.84 -13.71
C ARG A 59 16.86 17.24 -13.11
N ALA A 60 18.01 17.89 -13.31
CA ALA A 60 18.29 19.22 -12.76
C ALA A 60 17.46 20.35 -13.42
N ASP A 61 17.01 20.15 -14.65
CA ASP A 61 16.39 21.19 -15.48
C ASP A 61 14.86 21.06 -15.58
N VAL A 62 14.16 20.95 -14.44
CA VAL A 62 12.69 21.03 -14.44
C VAL A 62 12.27 22.42 -13.96
N SER A 63 11.75 23.24 -14.86
CA SER A 63 11.07 24.49 -14.52
C SER A 63 9.86 24.17 -13.63
N LEU A 64 10.00 24.40 -12.32
CA LEU A 64 8.99 24.06 -11.29
C LEU A 64 7.65 24.81 -11.47
N LEU A 65 7.65 25.90 -12.24
CA LEU A 65 6.49 26.73 -12.52
C LEU A 65 6.40 27.00 -14.02
N LYS A 66 5.81 26.06 -14.75
CA LYS A 66 5.40 26.30 -16.14
C LYS A 66 3.89 26.29 -16.19
N ILE A 67 3.30 27.49 -16.21
CA ILE A 67 1.86 27.65 -16.37
C ILE A 67 1.48 27.08 -17.75
N PRO A 68 0.55 26.13 -17.85
CA PRO A 68 0.10 25.61 -19.13
C PRO A 68 -0.60 26.72 -19.93
N GLU A 69 -0.33 26.81 -21.24
CA GLU A 69 -1.00 27.76 -22.12
C GLU A 69 -2.43 27.27 -22.47
N PHE A 70 -3.37 27.39 -21.53
CA PHE A 70 -4.76 26.92 -21.69
C PHE A 70 -5.50 27.57 -22.86
N TRP A 71 -5.08 28.78 -23.25
CA TRP A 71 -5.78 29.64 -24.22
C TRP A 71 -5.60 29.24 -25.69
N ARG A 72 -4.74 28.26 -25.99
CA ARG A 72 -4.47 27.80 -27.37
C ARG A 72 -5.26 26.56 -27.78
N LEU A 73 -6.10 26.00 -26.89
CA LEU A 73 -6.81 24.75 -27.18
C LEU A 73 -8.05 24.96 -28.07
N SER A 74 -8.25 24.04 -29.03
CA SER A 74 -9.51 23.90 -29.77
C SER A 74 -10.65 23.48 -28.85
N TRP A 75 -11.89 23.93 -29.15
CA TRP A 75 -13.09 23.55 -28.40
C TRP A 75 -13.30 22.02 -28.34
N GLN A 76 -12.93 21.29 -29.40
CA GLN A 76 -13.00 19.83 -29.43
C GLN A 76 -12.08 19.19 -28.39
N ALA A 77 -10.87 19.75 -28.22
CA ALA A 77 -9.91 19.26 -27.24
C ALA A 77 -10.41 19.52 -25.80
N ILE A 78 -11.05 20.66 -25.55
CA ILE A 78 -11.66 20.98 -24.25
C ILE A 78 -12.73 19.95 -23.90
N PHE A 79 -13.60 19.58 -24.85
CA PHE A 79 -14.64 18.58 -24.64
C PHE A 79 -14.06 17.18 -24.32
N VAL A 80 -13.02 16.76 -25.05
CA VAL A 80 -12.33 15.50 -24.76
C VAL A 80 -11.66 15.53 -23.39
N CYS A 81 -10.98 16.62 -23.04
CA CYS A 81 -10.37 16.79 -21.72
C CYS A 81 -11.39 16.75 -20.58
N PHE A 82 -12.60 17.28 -20.79
CA PHE A 82 -13.68 17.19 -19.80
C PHE A 82 -14.10 15.74 -19.54
N ILE A 83 -14.28 14.94 -20.60
CA ILE A 83 -14.61 13.51 -20.48
C ILE A 83 -13.48 12.75 -19.76
N LEU A 84 -12.23 12.97 -20.17
CA LEU A 84 -11.07 12.33 -19.53
C LEU A 84 -10.91 12.76 -18.06
N GLY A 85 -11.15 14.04 -17.77
CA GLY A 85 -11.13 14.58 -16.41
C GLY A 85 -12.20 13.98 -15.51
N PHE A 86 -13.39 13.66 -16.05
CA PHE A 86 -14.43 12.94 -15.31
C PHE A 86 -13.98 11.53 -14.90
N PHE A 87 -13.42 10.74 -15.84
CA PHE A 87 -12.91 9.40 -15.52
C PHE A 87 -11.77 9.44 -14.50
N LEU A 88 -10.86 10.41 -14.63
CA LEU A 88 -9.78 10.61 -13.68
C LEU A 88 -10.27 11.04 -12.29
N SER A 89 -11.27 11.93 -12.22
CA SER A 89 -11.90 12.32 -10.96
C SER A 89 -12.53 11.10 -10.27
N PHE A 90 -13.16 10.23 -11.05
CA PHE A 90 -13.72 8.98 -10.54
C PHE A 90 -12.66 8.02 -10.02
N LEU A 91 -11.49 7.91 -10.68
CA LEU A 91 -10.34 7.15 -10.18
C LEU A 91 -9.88 7.66 -8.81
N PHE A 92 -9.66 8.97 -8.67
CA PHE A 92 -9.23 9.57 -7.41
C PHE A 92 -10.25 9.41 -6.30
N TYR A 93 -11.54 9.50 -6.63
CA TYR A 93 -12.61 9.21 -5.68
C TYR A 93 -12.53 7.76 -5.17
N MET A 94 -12.36 6.78 -6.08
CA MET A 94 -12.26 5.38 -5.70
C MET A 94 -11.01 5.10 -4.85
N ASP A 95 -9.84 5.56 -5.28
CA ASP A 95 -8.58 5.33 -4.57
C ASP A 95 -8.59 5.96 -3.17
N GLN A 96 -9.10 7.20 -3.05
CA GLN A 96 -9.18 7.87 -1.76
C GLN A 96 -10.13 7.15 -0.80
N ASN A 97 -11.30 6.69 -1.28
CA ASN A 97 -12.25 5.97 -0.44
C ASN A 97 -11.73 4.59 -0.03
N ILE A 98 -11.11 3.84 -0.95
CA ILE A 98 -10.51 2.53 -0.62
C ILE A 98 -9.39 2.72 0.40
N CYS A 99 -8.50 3.69 0.18
CA CYS A 99 -7.40 4.00 1.10
C CYS A 99 -7.91 4.39 2.49
N SER A 100 -8.90 5.28 2.53
CA SER A 100 -9.54 5.71 3.78
C SER A 100 -10.28 4.56 4.48
N ALA A 101 -10.93 3.66 3.75
CA ALA A 101 -11.60 2.49 4.32
C ALA A 101 -10.62 1.48 4.93
N ILE A 102 -9.45 1.25 4.30
CA ILE A 102 -8.41 0.37 4.82
C ILE A 102 -7.79 0.96 6.09
N VAL A 103 -7.49 2.26 6.09
CA VAL A 103 -6.94 2.95 7.26
C VAL A 103 -7.94 2.98 8.41
N ASN A 104 -9.20 3.30 8.12
CA ASN A 104 -10.29 3.37 9.11
C ASN A 104 -10.91 2.01 9.45
N ASN A 105 -10.27 0.90 9.08
CA ASN A 105 -10.74 -0.41 9.48
C ASN A 105 -10.74 -0.53 11.02
N ASN A 106 -11.79 -1.12 11.59
CA ASN A 106 -11.96 -1.29 13.04
C ASN A 106 -10.80 -2.07 13.69
N GLN A 107 -10.14 -2.95 12.93
CA GLN A 107 -8.94 -3.68 13.35
C GLN A 107 -7.78 -2.76 13.74
N ASN A 108 -7.69 -1.57 13.13
CA ASN A 108 -6.65 -0.58 13.44
C ASN A 108 -6.95 0.21 14.72
N LYS A 109 -8.14 0.06 15.32
CA LYS A 109 -8.54 0.70 16.59
C LYS A 109 -8.20 2.20 16.67
N LEU A 110 -8.47 2.94 15.59
CA LEU A 110 -8.34 4.40 15.57
C LEU A 110 -9.36 5.02 16.54
N LYS A 111 -8.93 6.06 17.26
CA LYS A 111 -9.74 6.74 18.28
C LYS A 111 -10.51 7.92 17.71
N LYS A 112 -9.93 8.63 16.74
CA LYS A 112 -10.61 9.73 16.07
C LYS A 112 -11.52 9.20 14.96
N GLY A 113 -12.68 9.83 14.79
CA GLY A 113 -13.64 9.48 13.76
C GLY A 113 -13.10 9.73 12.34
N SER A 114 -13.68 9.05 11.36
CA SER A 114 -13.34 9.21 9.95
C SER A 114 -13.91 10.51 9.37
N ALA A 115 -13.10 11.27 8.63
CA ALA A 115 -13.51 12.51 7.96
C ALA A 115 -13.43 12.38 6.43
N GLN A 116 -14.00 11.30 5.87
CA GLN A 116 -13.87 10.93 4.45
C GLN A 116 -14.23 12.06 3.47
N HIS A 117 -15.33 12.78 3.72
CA HIS A 117 -15.78 13.87 2.87
C HIS A 117 -14.84 15.08 2.92
N LEU A 118 -14.28 15.37 4.10
CA LEU A 118 -13.32 16.47 4.28
C LEU A 118 -12.02 16.14 3.55
N ASP A 119 -11.54 14.90 3.67
CA ASP A 119 -10.32 14.44 3.00
C ASP A 119 -10.45 14.58 1.48
N LEU A 120 -11.60 14.19 0.91
CA LEU A 120 -11.88 14.33 -0.52
C LEU A 120 -11.91 15.81 -0.96
N LEU A 121 -12.51 16.69 -0.16
CA LEU A 121 -12.55 18.13 -0.45
C LEU A 121 -11.14 18.74 -0.45
N VAL A 122 -10.32 18.40 0.54
CA VAL A 122 -8.93 18.89 0.65
C VAL A 122 -8.09 18.42 -0.54
N VAL A 123 -8.16 17.14 -0.90
CA VAL A 123 -7.46 16.58 -2.06
C VAL A 123 -7.90 17.27 -3.36
N SER A 124 -9.20 17.56 -3.50
CA SER A 124 -9.73 18.25 -4.69
C SER A 124 -9.18 19.68 -4.82
N ILE A 125 -9.15 20.45 -3.72
CA ILE A 125 -8.59 21.82 -3.70
C ILE A 125 -7.09 21.80 -4.03
N LEU A 126 -6.34 20.85 -3.46
CA LEU A 126 -4.90 20.70 -3.72
C LEU A 126 -4.63 20.33 -5.18
N ASN A 127 -5.37 19.37 -5.74
CA ASN A 127 -5.21 18.97 -7.13
C ASN A 127 -5.63 20.06 -8.12
N MET A 128 -6.61 20.91 -7.79
CA MET A 128 -6.93 22.10 -8.58
C MET A 128 -5.73 23.04 -8.67
N PHE A 129 -5.06 23.31 -7.54
CA PHE A 129 -3.86 24.14 -7.51
C PHE A 129 -2.68 23.51 -8.28
N LEU A 130 -2.43 22.21 -8.10
CA LEU A 130 -1.40 21.47 -8.82
C LEU A 130 -1.62 21.49 -10.34
N SER A 131 -2.88 21.38 -10.77
CA SER A 131 -3.26 21.46 -12.19
C SER A 131 -2.94 22.82 -12.82
N VAL A 132 -3.19 23.92 -12.10
CA VAL A 132 -2.87 25.27 -12.55
C VAL A 132 -1.36 25.48 -12.66
N MET A 133 -0.60 24.89 -11.74
CA MET A 133 0.87 24.96 -11.74
C MET A 133 1.56 23.97 -12.69
N GLY A 134 0.81 23.06 -13.32
CA GLY A 134 1.37 22.02 -14.18
C GLY A 134 2.17 20.94 -13.42
N LEU A 135 1.90 20.80 -12.12
CA LEU A 135 2.55 19.82 -11.23
C LEU A 135 1.78 18.49 -11.24
N PRO A 136 2.44 17.35 -10.97
CA PRO A 136 1.77 16.06 -10.89
C PRO A 136 0.73 16.06 -9.76
N TRP A 137 -0.38 15.37 -10.01
CA TRP A 137 -1.46 15.24 -9.04
C TRP A 137 -1.11 14.30 -7.89
N MET A 138 -1.77 14.50 -6.75
CA MET A 138 -1.58 13.73 -5.54
C MET A 138 -2.87 13.00 -5.16
N HIS A 139 -2.76 11.74 -4.75
CA HIS A 139 -3.86 10.92 -4.25
C HIS A 139 -3.39 10.03 -3.10
N GLY A 140 -4.33 9.35 -2.42
CA GLY A 140 -4.02 8.41 -1.36
C GLY A 140 -3.14 7.24 -1.85
N ALA A 141 -2.06 6.93 -1.13
CA ALA A 141 -1.09 5.90 -1.51
C ALA A 141 -1.36 4.55 -0.81
N LEU A 142 -1.72 3.53 -1.58
CA LEU A 142 -2.33 2.27 -1.09
C LEU A 142 -1.40 1.22 -0.43
N PRO A 143 -0.05 1.29 -0.48
CA PRO A 143 0.76 0.59 0.52
C PRO A 143 1.23 1.53 1.64
N HIS A 144 1.46 2.80 1.34
CA HIS A 144 2.13 3.72 2.26
C HIS A 144 1.24 4.12 3.44
N SER A 145 -0.03 4.45 3.21
CA SER A 145 -0.97 4.85 4.27
C SER A 145 -1.18 3.77 5.35
N PRO A 146 -1.51 2.51 5.02
CA PRO A 146 -1.66 1.48 6.04
C PRO A 146 -0.33 1.12 6.72
N LEU A 147 0.80 1.12 6.00
CA LEU A 147 2.11 0.91 6.60
C LEU A 147 2.49 2.02 7.58
N HIS A 148 2.15 3.28 7.28
CA HIS A 148 2.36 4.40 8.19
C HIS A 148 1.54 4.25 9.48
N VAL A 149 0.28 3.83 9.37
CA VAL A 149 -0.58 3.54 10.53
C VAL A 149 0.01 2.39 11.36
N ARG A 150 0.47 1.31 10.71
CA ARG A 150 1.11 0.17 11.37
C ARG A 150 2.41 0.55 12.07
N ALA A 151 3.21 1.46 11.50
CA ALA A 151 4.43 1.96 12.12
C ALA A 151 4.16 2.84 13.37
N LEU A 152 2.95 3.40 13.49
CA LEU A 152 2.50 4.16 14.66
C LEU A 152 1.68 3.31 15.65
N ALA A 153 1.51 2.02 15.35
CA ALA A 153 0.69 1.10 16.11
C ALA A 153 1.52 0.28 17.09
N ASP A 154 1.08 0.18 18.34
CA ASP A 154 1.61 -0.77 19.30
C ASP A 154 0.98 -2.14 19.04
N VAL A 155 1.78 -3.09 18.57
CA VAL A 155 1.34 -4.45 18.21
C VAL A 155 1.71 -5.41 19.33
N GLU A 156 0.73 -6.14 19.87
CA GLU A 156 0.95 -7.21 20.83
C GLU A 156 0.69 -8.57 20.20
N GLU A 157 1.56 -9.53 20.48
CA GLU A 157 1.36 -10.94 20.14
C GLU A 157 0.46 -11.58 21.21
N ARG A 158 -0.78 -11.91 20.84
CA ARG A 158 -1.72 -12.64 21.70
C ARG A 158 -1.85 -14.07 21.19
N VAL A 159 -1.64 -15.02 22.09
CA VAL A 159 -1.85 -16.44 21.79
C VAL A 159 -3.34 -16.75 21.97
N ALA A 160 -4.05 -16.94 20.86
CA ALA A 160 -5.42 -17.42 20.88
C ALA A 160 -5.44 -18.83 20.30
N GLN A 161 -5.98 -19.80 21.06
CA GLN A 161 -6.17 -21.19 20.63
C GLN A 161 -4.90 -21.84 20.03
N GLY A 162 -3.72 -21.58 20.62
CA GLY A 162 -2.45 -22.17 20.20
C GLY A 162 -1.75 -21.47 19.02
N HIS A 163 -2.36 -20.43 18.43
CA HIS A 163 -1.74 -19.60 17.40
C HIS A 163 -1.46 -18.18 17.91
N VAL A 164 -0.29 -17.66 17.53
CA VAL A 164 0.14 -16.31 17.85
C VAL A 164 -0.47 -15.34 16.84
N HIS A 165 -1.37 -14.47 17.30
CA HIS A 165 -1.95 -13.41 16.49
C HIS A 165 -1.39 -12.06 16.92
N GLU A 166 -0.94 -11.26 15.96
CA GLU A 166 -0.57 -9.87 16.16
C GLU A 166 -1.85 -9.03 16.21
N VAL A 167 -2.17 -8.47 17.37
CA VAL A 167 -3.33 -7.58 17.55
C VAL A 167 -2.82 -6.18 17.81
N ILE A 168 -3.30 -5.22 17.02
CA ILE A 168 -3.06 -3.79 17.25
C ILE A 168 -3.78 -3.39 18.53
N MET A 169 -3.05 -2.85 19.50
CA MET A 169 -3.61 -2.45 20.80
C MET A 169 -4.03 -1.00 20.81
N ASN A 170 -3.14 -0.12 20.39
CA ASN A 170 -3.35 1.32 20.30
C ASN A 170 -2.55 1.88 19.13
N VAL A 171 -3.09 2.93 18.50
CA VAL A 171 -2.39 3.68 17.44
C VAL A 171 -2.15 5.12 17.90
N ARG A 172 -0.92 5.60 17.68
CA ARG A 172 -0.53 6.98 17.96
C ARG A 172 -0.88 7.88 16.78
N GLU A 173 -2.04 8.51 16.84
CA GLU A 173 -2.49 9.42 15.79
C GLU A 173 -1.79 10.80 15.89
N THR A 174 -0.72 10.99 15.11
CA THR A 174 0.07 12.22 15.12
C THR A 174 -0.02 12.97 13.80
N ARG A 175 -0.12 14.31 13.87
CA ARG A 175 -0.02 15.20 12.69
C ARG A 175 1.42 15.65 12.41
N LEU A 176 2.28 15.57 13.43
CA LEU A 176 3.66 16.02 13.34
C LEU A 176 4.53 15.04 12.53
N ALA A 177 4.27 13.73 12.60
CA ALA A 177 5.07 12.76 11.85
C ALA A 177 4.99 12.98 10.33
N THR A 178 3.78 13.20 9.80
CA THR A 178 3.58 13.51 8.39
C THR A 178 4.14 14.88 8.02
N LEU A 179 3.94 15.90 8.85
CA LEU A 179 4.49 17.24 8.61
C LEU A 179 6.03 17.21 8.56
N ILE A 180 6.67 16.56 9.54
CA ILE A 180 8.13 16.40 9.59
C ILE A 180 8.62 15.63 8.37
N ALA A 181 7.93 14.56 7.97
CA ALA A 181 8.30 13.80 6.78
C ALA A 181 8.28 14.66 5.51
N HIS A 182 7.24 15.50 5.30
CA HIS A 182 7.18 16.38 4.13
C HIS A 182 8.23 17.50 4.17
N ILE A 183 8.51 18.07 5.35
CA ILE A 183 9.62 19.03 5.52
C ILE A 183 10.97 18.38 5.22
N LEU A 184 11.20 17.15 5.69
CA LEU A 184 12.41 16.41 5.42
C LEU A 184 12.54 16.04 3.94
N ILE A 185 11.45 15.70 3.25
CA ILE A 185 11.45 15.48 1.80
C ILE A 185 11.88 16.77 1.08
N LEU A 186 11.29 17.91 1.46
CA LEU A 186 11.66 19.21 0.89
C LEU A 186 13.13 19.55 1.14
N ALA A 187 13.60 19.44 2.40
CA ALA A 187 15.00 19.68 2.76
C ALA A 187 15.95 18.71 2.06
N SER A 188 15.56 17.44 1.93
CA SER A 188 16.36 16.42 1.24
C SER A 188 16.53 16.73 -0.23
N THR A 189 15.52 17.32 -0.87
CA THR A 189 15.60 17.71 -2.29
C THR A 189 16.69 18.76 -2.53
N PHE A 190 16.83 19.73 -1.62
CA PHE A 190 17.83 20.80 -1.75
C PHE A 190 19.23 20.39 -1.29
N PHE A 191 19.35 19.61 -0.22
CA PHE A 191 20.64 19.35 0.44
C PHE A 191 21.18 17.93 0.23
N LEU A 192 20.30 16.93 0.25
CA LEU A 192 20.66 15.51 0.36
C LEU A 192 20.64 14.81 -1.01
N LEU A 193 19.78 15.26 -1.94
CA LEU A 193 19.68 14.75 -3.31
C LEU A 193 20.96 14.96 -4.15
N PRO A 194 21.69 16.09 -4.05
CA PRO A 194 22.88 16.32 -4.87
C PRO A 194 24.09 15.44 -4.54
N SER A 195 24.29 15.02 -3.29
CA SER A 195 25.53 14.32 -2.87
C SER A 195 25.31 12.93 -2.26
N PRO A 196 24.65 12.74 -1.10
CA PRO A 196 24.56 11.41 -0.48
C PRO A 196 23.47 10.50 -1.08
N LEU A 197 22.34 11.03 -1.57
CA LEU A 197 21.25 10.18 -2.09
C LEU A 197 21.58 9.58 -3.47
N GLN A 198 22.40 10.26 -4.28
CA GLN A 198 22.87 9.71 -5.55
C GLN A 198 23.78 8.48 -5.35
N SER A 199 24.45 8.36 -4.21
CA SER A 199 25.25 7.17 -3.91
C SER A 199 24.41 5.91 -3.63
N ILE A 200 23.08 6.03 -3.49
CA ILE A 200 22.20 4.88 -3.27
C ILE A 200 21.91 4.19 -4.60
N PRO A 201 22.32 2.92 -4.81
CA PRO A 201 22.02 2.20 -6.04
C PRO A 201 20.51 1.96 -6.18
N THR A 202 19.96 2.09 -7.38
CA THR A 202 18.53 1.79 -7.67
C THR A 202 18.16 0.35 -7.26
N SER A 203 19.10 -0.58 -7.40
CA SER A 203 19.00 -1.97 -6.93
C SER A 203 18.71 -2.13 -5.44
N VAL A 204 19.13 -1.19 -4.58
CA VAL A 204 18.83 -1.18 -3.14
C VAL A 204 17.37 -0.78 -2.93
N LEU A 205 16.92 0.27 -3.63
CA LEU A 205 15.55 0.77 -3.61
C LEU A 205 14.54 -0.27 -4.13
N HIS A 206 14.87 -1.01 -5.19
CA HIS A 206 14.03 -2.13 -5.65
C HIS A 206 13.81 -3.19 -4.57
N GLY A 207 14.82 -3.46 -3.73
CA GLY A 207 14.64 -4.42 -2.63
C GLY A 207 13.82 -3.85 -1.47
N LEU A 208 13.89 -2.53 -1.24
CA LEU A 208 12.97 -1.82 -0.34
C LEU A 208 11.52 -1.92 -0.83
N PHE A 209 11.27 -1.71 -2.13
CA PHE A 209 9.93 -1.87 -2.70
C PHE A 209 9.43 -3.32 -2.58
N LEU A 210 10.30 -4.30 -2.80
CA LEU A 210 9.98 -5.71 -2.65
C LEU A 210 9.63 -6.06 -1.19
N TYR A 211 10.37 -5.51 -0.22
CA TYR A 211 10.04 -5.66 1.20
C TYR A 211 8.68 -5.06 1.55
N MET A 212 8.39 -3.82 1.10
CA MET A 212 7.09 -3.18 1.30
C MET A 212 5.95 -4.00 0.67
N ALA A 213 6.17 -4.58 -0.52
CA ALA A 213 5.22 -5.48 -1.15
C ALA A 213 4.94 -6.71 -0.27
N PHE A 214 5.97 -7.44 0.17
CA PHE A 214 5.80 -8.62 1.03
C PHE A 214 5.10 -8.33 2.37
N THR A 215 5.50 -7.24 3.02
CA THR A 215 4.89 -6.82 4.29
C THR A 215 3.46 -6.35 4.13
N SER A 216 3.09 -5.77 2.99
CA SER A 216 1.70 -5.39 2.68
C SER A 216 0.79 -6.60 2.43
N LEU A 217 1.34 -7.73 1.95
CA LEU A 217 0.59 -8.98 1.81
C LEU A 217 0.36 -9.68 3.16
N SER A 218 1.23 -9.40 4.15
CA SER A 218 1.19 -10.02 5.47
C SER A 218 0.07 -9.42 6.33
N GLY A 219 -0.95 -10.22 6.62
CA GLY A 219 -2.18 -9.78 7.31
C GLY A 219 -3.35 -9.47 6.37
N ASN A 220 -3.21 -9.78 5.08
CA ASN A 220 -4.34 -9.71 4.13
C ASN A 220 -5.14 -11.01 4.17
N GLU A 221 -6.41 -10.93 4.58
CA GLU A 221 -7.32 -12.07 4.66
C GLU A 221 -7.51 -12.80 3.32
N MET A 222 -7.43 -12.11 2.18
CA MET A 222 -7.47 -12.78 0.87
C MET A 222 -6.27 -13.71 0.69
N VAL A 223 -5.06 -13.27 1.08
CA VAL A 223 -3.83 -14.07 0.95
C VAL A 223 -3.85 -15.25 1.92
N GLU A 224 -4.30 -15.04 3.15
CA GLU A 224 -4.47 -16.13 4.12
C GLU A 224 -5.42 -17.21 3.58
N ARG A 225 -6.55 -16.80 3.00
CA ARG A 225 -7.51 -17.73 2.39
C ARG A 225 -7.00 -18.35 1.08
N LEU A 226 -6.14 -17.66 0.33
CA LEU A 226 -5.45 -18.23 -0.84
C LEU A 226 -4.46 -19.32 -0.40
N LEU A 227 -3.71 -19.09 0.68
CA LEU A 227 -2.80 -20.10 1.24
C LEU A 227 -3.57 -21.35 1.69
N LEU A 228 -4.79 -21.21 2.22
CA LEU A 228 -5.66 -22.34 2.55
C LEU A 228 -6.06 -23.20 1.35
N LEU A 229 -5.98 -22.72 0.10
CA LEU A 229 -6.21 -23.57 -1.08
C LEU A 229 -5.06 -24.57 -1.31
N ILE A 230 -3.86 -24.24 -0.85
CA ILE A 230 -2.64 -25.02 -1.06
C ILE A 230 -2.33 -25.88 0.18
N THR A 231 -2.71 -25.42 1.36
CA THR A 231 -2.49 -26.13 2.63
C THR A 231 -3.33 -27.40 2.73
N GLU A 232 -2.75 -28.47 3.31
CA GLU A 232 -3.49 -29.70 3.60
C GLU A 232 -4.51 -29.49 4.72
N GLN A 233 -5.67 -30.15 4.63
CA GLN A 233 -6.79 -29.98 5.56
C GLN A 233 -6.44 -30.23 7.04
N GLN A 234 -5.49 -31.13 7.29
CA GLN A 234 -5.04 -31.47 8.65
C GLN A 234 -4.21 -30.35 9.29
N ALA A 235 -3.57 -29.51 8.48
CA ALA A 235 -2.73 -28.41 8.90
C ALA A 235 -3.50 -27.07 8.99
N TYR A 236 -4.82 -27.09 8.80
CA TYR A 236 -5.62 -25.88 8.90
C TYR A 236 -5.56 -25.32 10.32
N PRO A 237 -5.24 -24.03 10.49
CA PRO A 237 -5.27 -23.42 11.80
C PRO A 237 -6.71 -23.49 12.34
N PRO A 238 -6.91 -23.74 13.65
CA PRO A 238 -8.19 -23.70 14.34
C PRO A 238 -8.69 -22.26 14.42
N THR A 239 -8.93 -21.64 13.27
CA THR A 239 -9.49 -20.31 13.14
C THR A 239 -11.01 -20.36 13.31
N HIS A 240 -11.57 -19.27 13.79
CA HIS A 240 -12.96 -19.16 14.18
C HIS A 240 -13.95 -19.23 12.98
N TYR A 241 -13.49 -18.95 11.75
CA TYR A 241 -14.32 -18.93 10.54
C TYR A 241 -14.41 -20.29 9.80
N ILE A 242 -13.35 -21.09 9.76
CA ILE A 242 -13.35 -22.42 9.12
C ILE A 242 -14.32 -23.39 9.81
N ARG A 243 -14.60 -23.20 11.11
CA ARG A 243 -15.58 -24.00 11.87
C ARG A 243 -17.03 -23.66 11.55
N ARG A 244 -17.32 -22.45 11.06
CA ARG A 244 -18.70 -21.97 10.81
C ARG A 244 -19.14 -22.13 9.35
N VAL A 245 -18.19 -22.15 8.41
CA VAL A 245 -18.47 -22.15 6.97
C VAL A 245 -17.97 -23.44 6.33
N PRO A 246 -18.77 -24.14 5.51
CA PRO A 246 -18.29 -25.32 4.80
C PRO A 246 -17.18 -24.96 3.81
N GLN A 247 -16.11 -25.76 3.79
CA GLN A 247 -14.88 -25.50 3.02
C GLN A 247 -15.14 -25.19 1.53
N ARG A 248 -16.08 -25.91 0.90
CA ARG A 248 -16.44 -25.68 -0.52
C ARG A 248 -16.89 -24.25 -0.78
N LYS A 249 -17.59 -23.61 0.16
CA LYS A 249 -18.05 -22.22 0.04
C LYS A 249 -16.90 -21.23 0.24
N VAL A 250 -15.93 -21.55 1.11
CA VAL A 250 -14.70 -20.76 1.27
C VAL A 250 -13.89 -20.78 -0.02
N HIS A 251 -13.65 -21.95 -0.60
CA HIS A 251 -12.88 -22.08 -1.84
C HIS A 251 -13.59 -21.46 -3.05
N LEU A 252 -14.93 -21.57 -3.12
CA LEU A 252 -15.72 -20.88 -4.15
C LEU A 252 -15.56 -19.36 -4.05
N PHE A 253 -15.62 -18.83 -2.83
CA PHE A 253 -15.46 -17.40 -2.57
C PHE A 253 -14.06 -16.91 -2.95
N THR A 254 -13.00 -17.61 -2.52
CA THR A 254 -11.61 -17.24 -2.83
C THR A 254 -11.31 -17.36 -4.32
N THR A 255 -11.86 -18.36 -5.01
CA THR A 255 -11.72 -18.49 -6.47
C THR A 255 -12.39 -17.32 -7.19
N CYS A 256 -13.57 -16.89 -6.73
CA CYS A 256 -14.24 -15.70 -7.26
C CYS A 256 -13.38 -14.43 -7.07
N GLN A 257 -12.81 -14.23 -5.88
CA GLN A 257 -11.89 -13.12 -5.60
C GLN A 257 -10.63 -13.18 -6.49
N LEU A 258 -10.07 -14.37 -6.71
CA LEU A 258 -8.91 -14.57 -7.57
C LEU A 258 -9.24 -14.24 -9.04
N ILE A 259 -10.42 -14.62 -9.53
CA ILE A 259 -10.89 -14.23 -10.87
C ILE A 259 -11.01 -12.71 -10.98
N GLN A 260 -11.60 -12.04 -9.98
CA GLN A 260 -11.70 -10.57 -9.96
C GLN A 260 -10.31 -9.91 -9.96
N LEU A 261 -9.37 -10.44 -9.18
CA LEU A 261 -7.99 -9.96 -9.17
C LEU A 261 -7.31 -10.16 -10.54
N ILE A 262 -7.48 -11.31 -11.20
CA ILE A 262 -6.91 -11.56 -12.52
C ILE A 262 -7.47 -10.57 -13.55
N ILE A 263 -8.79 -10.33 -13.54
CA ILE A 263 -9.43 -9.34 -14.42
C ILE A 263 -8.81 -7.95 -14.17
N LEU A 264 -8.66 -7.58 -12.89
CA LEU A 264 -8.07 -6.30 -12.51
C LEU A 264 -6.62 -6.16 -12.97
N CYS A 265 -5.81 -7.20 -12.78
CA CYS A 265 -4.42 -7.25 -13.25
C CYS A 265 -4.33 -7.20 -14.78
N ALA A 266 -5.22 -7.88 -15.51
CA ALA A 266 -5.23 -7.85 -16.97
C ALA A 266 -5.53 -6.45 -17.52
N VAL A 267 -6.44 -5.72 -16.87
CA VAL A 267 -6.77 -4.33 -17.24
C VAL A 267 -5.64 -3.38 -16.82
N GLY A 268 -5.12 -3.52 -15.60
CA GLY A 268 -4.10 -2.62 -15.03
C GLY A 268 -2.69 -2.79 -15.63
N PHE A 269 -2.30 -4.00 -16.02
CA PHE A 269 -1.01 -4.25 -16.69
C PHE A 269 -1.11 -4.19 -18.23
N SER A 270 -2.25 -3.73 -18.76
CA SER A 270 -2.43 -3.61 -20.20
C SER A 270 -1.49 -2.55 -20.79
N PRO A 271 -0.82 -2.81 -21.93
CA PRO A 271 0.06 -1.83 -22.57
C PRO A 271 -0.70 -0.66 -23.21
N TYR A 272 -2.03 -0.76 -23.33
CA TYR A 272 -2.87 0.26 -23.96
C TYR A 272 -3.40 1.26 -22.91
N PRO A 273 -3.02 2.55 -22.98
CA PRO A 273 -3.47 3.56 -22.00
C PRO A 273 -5.00 3.70 -21.91
N PHE A 274 -5.70 3.47 -23.02
CA PHE A 274 -7.17 3.51 -23.05
C PHE A 274 -7.81 2.43 -22.18
N ILE A 275 -7.18 1.26 -22.04
CA ILE A 275 -7.70 0.16 -21.20
C ILE A 275 -7.43 0.49 -19.73
N GLU A 276 -6.28 1.07 -19.42
CA GLU A 276 -5.93 1.52 -18.07
C GLU A 276 -6.94 2.57 -17.55
N MET A 277 -7.46 3.45 -18.40
CA MET A 277 -8.50 4.42 -18.03
C MET A 277 -9.82 3.78 -17.57
N VAL A 278 -10.10 2.53 -17.98
CA VAL A 278 -11.32 1.80 -17.60
C VAL A 278 -11.16 1.09 -16.24
N PHE A 279 -9.93 0.97 -15.73
CA PHE A 279 -9.61 0.36 -14.44
C PHE A 279 -10.54 0.75 -13.27
N PRO A 280 -10.78 2.04 -12.97
CA PRO A 280 -11.65 2.43 -11.85
C PRO A 280 -13.12 2.04 -12.07
N ILE A 281 -13.58 1.99 -13.31
CA ILE A 281 -14.93 1.53 -13.65
C ILE A 281 -15.06 0.04 -13.36
N VAL A 282 -14.05 -0.76 -13.73
CA VAL A 282 -14.00 -2.20 -13.43
C VAL A 282 -13.99 -2.43 -11.92
N CYS A 283 -13.16 -1.71 -11.18
CA CYS A 283 -13.16 -1.72 -9.71
C CYS A 283 -14.54 -1.41 -9.13
N PHE A 284 -15.19 -0.36 -9.63
CA PHE A 284 -16.53 0.01 -9.18
C PHE A 284 -17.56 -1.07 -9.51
N CYS A 285 -17.48 -1.71 -10.68
CA CYS A 285 -18.36 -2.82 -11.06
C CYS A 285 -18.20 -4.06 -10.16
N PHE A 286 -17.07 -4.25 -9.47
CA PHE A 286 -16.93 -5.33 -8.50
C PHE A 286 -17.79 -5.12 -7.23
N LEU A 287 -18.11 -3.88 -6.85
CA LEU A 287 -19.00 -3.59 -5.71
C LEU A 287 -20.42 -4.15 -5.88
N PRO A 288 -21.17 -3.89 -6.98
CA PRO A 288 -22.48 -4.48 -7.19
C PRO A 288 -22.41 -5.99 -7.43
N ILE A 289 -21.34 -6.50 -8.05
CA ILE A 289 -21.11 -7.96 -8.14
C ILE A 289 -21.05 -8.56 -6.73
N ARG A 290 -20.33 -7.93 -5.80
CA ARG A 290 -20.33 -8.35 -4.40
C ARG A 290 -21.69 -8.25 -3.73
N HIS A 291 -22.44 -7.16 -3.93
CA HIS A 291 -23.70 -6.96 -3.20
C HIS A 291 -24.90 -7.72 -3.77
N ILE A 292 -24.87 -8.10 -5.06
CA ILE A 292 -26.02 -8.72 -5.75
C ILE A 292 -25.72 -10.18 -6.11
N LEU A 293 -24.55 -10.46 -6.69
CA LEU A 293 -24.24 -11.79 -7.22
C LEU A 293 -23.80 -12.75 -6.12
N ILE A 294 -22.92 -12.30 -5.22
CA ILE A 294 -22.34 -13.17 -4.18
C ILE A 294 -23.41 -13.67 -3.17
N PRO A 295 -24.37 -12.85 -2.69
CA PRO A 295 -25.41 -13.31 -1.79
C PRO A 295 -26.41 -14.29 -2.42
N ARG A 296 -26.47 -14.37 -3.76
CA ARG A 296 -27.26 -15.41 -4.45
C ARG A 296 -26.55 -16.76 -4.47
N ILE A 297 -25.23 -16.78 -4.32
CA ILE A 297 -24.38 -17.99 -4.43
C ILE A 297 -24.01 -18.54 -3.05
N ILE A 298 -23.87 -17.66 -2.05
CA ILE A 298 -23.44 -17.99 -0.69
C ILE A 298 -24.45 -17.39 0.29
N ASP A 299 -24.93 -18.17 1.26
CA ASP A 299 -25.87 -17.69 2.26
C ASP A 299 -25.26 -16.54 3.08
N TYR A 300 -26.09 -15.54 3.41
CA TYR A 300 -25.69 -14.36 4.19
C TYR A 300 -24.96 -14.71 5.50
N LYS A 301 -25.37 -15.80 6.17
CA LYS A 301 -24.73 -16.29 7.41
C LYS A 301 -23.26 -16.66 7.21
N TYR A 302 -22.90 -17.19 6.05
CA TYR A 302 -21.53 -17.58 5.72
C TYR A 302 -20.72 -16.37 5.25
N LEU A 303 -21.35 -15.43 4.54
CA LEU A 303 -20.74 -14.15 4.16
C LEU A 303 -20.35 -13.31 5.37
N ASP A 304 -21.24 -13.16 6.36
CA ASP A 304 -20.92 -12.42 7.59
C ASP A 304 -19.78 -13.07 8.39
N ALA A 305 -19.65 -14.40 8.30
CA ALA A 305 -18.54 -15.12 8.94
C ALA A 305 -17.22 -15.00 8.16
N LEU A 306 -17.27 -14.76 6.85
CA LEU A 306 -16.12 -14.60 5.96
C LEU A 306 -15.62 -13.16 5.86
N ASP A 307 -16.53 -12.20 5.99
CA ASP A 307 -16.28 -10.75 6.06
C ASP A 307 -16.15 -10.28 7.51
N GLY A 308 -16.16 -11.23 8.46
CA GLY A 308 -16.29 -11.02 9.89
C GLY A 308 -15.38 -9.90 10.38
N ARG A 309 -16.03 -8.77 10.70
CA ARG A 309 -15.49 -7.69 11.54
C ARG A 309 -14.96 -8.31 12.84
N HIS A 310 -13.69 -8.65 12.83
CA HIS A 310 -12.91 -8.99 14.01
C HIS A 310 -12.46 -7.72 14.72
#